data_AF-A0A4S4E3A2-F1
#
_entry.id   AF-A0A4S4E3A2-F1
#
_cell.length_a   1.000
_cell.length_b   1.000
_cell.length_c   1.000
_cell.angle_alpha   90.00
_cell.angle_beta   90.00
_cell.angle_gamma   90.00
#
_symmetry.space_group_name_H-M   'P 1'
#
loop_
_entity.id
_entity.type
_entity.pdbx_description
1 polymer ?
#
loop_
_entity_poly.entity_id
_entity_poly.type
_entity_poly.pdbx_seq_one_letter_code
_entity_poly.pdbx_strand_id
1 'polypeptide(L)'
;MAASPFSATNSISHSNSISSFVSLSQRYMNSKPLLIRPPRSRRSRKSLTVKNIASDQKRSLNDSPSEEGVIGNRDSFRPDSASVVSSIKYHAEFTPSFSPEQFELPKAFHATAESVRDMLIINWNATYDYYEKMNVKQAYYLSMEYLQGRALLNAIGNLGLSGAYAEALRKLGLNLEDVARQVG
;
A
#
# COMPACT_ATOMS: atom_id res chain seq x y z
N MET A 1 38.82 -33.33 -14.60
CA MET A 1 37.97 -32.19 -14.22
C MET A 1 36.95 -32.00 -15.34
N ALA A 2 35.75 -32.54 -15.14
CA ALA A 2 34.69 -32.58 -16.15
C ALA A 2 33.72 -31.41 -15.93
N ALA A 3 33.42 -30.67 -17.00
CA ALA A 3 32.39 -29.64 -17.03
C ALA A 3 31.03 -30.29 -17.26
N SER A 4 30.05 -29.96 -16.41
CA SER A 4 28.65 -30.37 -16.53
C SER A 4 27.83 -29.20 -17.09
N PRO A 5 27.00 -29.38 -18.12
CA PRO A 5 26.02 -28.36 -18.50
C PRO A 5 24.73 -28.60 -17.70
N PHE A 6 24.32 -27.63 -16.89
CA PHE A 6 22.99 -27.61 -16.29
C PHE A 6 21.98 -27.05 -17.30
N SER A 7 21.06 -27.89 -17.76
CA SER A 7 19.86 -27.48 -18.50
C SER A 7 18.83 -26.89 -17.53
N ALA A 8 18.43 -25.64 -17.74
CA ALA A 8 17.31 -25.02 -17.07
C ALA A 8 16.06 -25.09 -17.96
N THR A 9 15.06 -25.88 -17.55
CA THR A 9 13.71 -25.83 -18.10
C THR A 9 12.91 -24.78 -17.34
N ASN A 10 12.73 -23.59 -17.90
CA ASN A 10 11.76 -22.61 -17.41
C ASN A 10 10.36 -23.00 -17.93
N SER A 11 9.49 -23.49 -17.05
CA SER A 11 8.05 -23.56 -17.32
C SER A 11 7.43 -22.18 -17.08
N ILE A 12 7.27 -21.43 -18.18
CA ILE A 12 6.56 -20.15 -18.20
C ILE A 12 5.07 -20.43 -18.07
N SER A 13 4.50 -20.15 -16.89
CA SER A 13 3.05 -20.11 -16.70
C SER A 13 2.51 -18.82 -17.33
N HIS A 14 1.82 -18.97 -18.47
CA HIS A 14 1.10 -17.90 -19.14
C HIS A 14 -0.06 -17.38 -18.28
N SER A 15 0.09 -16.19 -17.70
CA SER A 15 -1.04 -15.40 -17.22
C SER A 15 -1.65 -14.63 -18.39
N ASN A 16 -2.86 -15.03 -18.81
CA ASN A 16 -3.63 -14.31 -19.83
C ASN A 16 -4.13 -12.98 -19.25
N SER A 17 -3.30 -11.94 -19.34
CA SER A 17 -3.71 -10.56 -19.15
C SER A 17 -4.43 -10.08 -20.40
N ILE A 18 -5.77 -9.97 -20.35
CA ILE A 18 -6.55 -9.29 -21.39
C ILE A 18 -6.35 -7.79 -21.19
N SER A 19 -5.24 -7.27 -21.72
CA SER A 19 -5.07 -5.84 -21.94
C SER A 19 -5.95 -5.44 -23.12
N SER A 20 -7.12 -4.85 -22.84
CA SER A 20 -7.88 -4.17 -23.89
C SER A 20 -7.16 -2.86 -24.24
N PHE A 21 -6.19 -2.99 -25.15
CA PHE A 21 -5.59 -1.86 -25.83
C PHE A 21 -6.70 -1.06 -26.55
N VAL A 22 -6.88 0.19 -26.15
CA VAL A 22 -7.70 1.15 -26.89
C VAL A 22 -6.94 1.50 -28.17
N SER A 23 -7.33 0.91 -29.30
CA SER A 23 -6.77 1.24 -30.60
C SER A 23 -7.26 2.62 -31.04
N LEU A 24 -6.35 3.59 -31.08
CA LEU A 24 -6.57 4.90 -31.70
C LEU A 24 -6.13 4.81 -33.17
N SER A 25 -7.05 4.42 -34.07
CA SER A 25 -6.76 4.44 -35.51
C SER A 25 -6.79 5.87 -36.05
N GLN A 26 -5.60 6.47 -36.17
CA GLN A 26 -5.39 7.75 -36.85
C GLN A 26 -5.27 7.51 -38.36
N ARG A 27 -6.38 7.66 -39.10
CA ARG A 27 -6.34 7.67 -40.57
C ARG A 27 -5.94 9.06 -41.07
N TYR A 28 -4.72 9.14 -41.61
CA TYR A 28 -4.21 10.27 -42.38
C TYR A 28 -4.75 10.17 -43.81
N MET A 29 -5.47 11.18 -44.32
CA MET A 29 -5.69 11.40 -45.76
C MET A 29 -5.84 12.90 -46.05
N ASN A 30 -5.18 13.34 -47.10
CA ASN A 30 -4.89 14.73 -47.45
C ASN A 30 -6.02 15.46 -48.21
N SER A 31 -5.96 16.79 -48.07
CA SER A 31 -6.39 17.89 -48.96
C SER A 31 -7.89 18.15 -49.28
N LYS A 32 -8.29 19.37 -48.91
CA LYS A 32 -9.49 20.19 -49.20
C LYS A 32 -9.52 20.70 -50.68
N PRO A 33 -10.58 21.38 -51.22
CA PRO A 33 -11.37 22.39 -50.49
C PRO A 33 -12.83 22.76 -50.92
N LEU A 34 -13.41 23.65 -50.08
CA LEU A 34 -14.55 24.59 -50.25
C LEU A 34 -16.01 24.09 -50.13
N LEU A 35 -16.66 24.41 -49.00
CA LEU A 35 -17.80 25.36 -48.89
C LEU A 35 -18.52 25.30 -47.51
N ILE A 36 -18.59 26.46 -46.86
CA ILE A 36 -19.58 27.02 -45.90
C ILE A 36 -20.55 26.07 -45.17
N ARG A 37 -20.42 25.96 -43.83
CA ARG A 37 -21.48 25.96 -42.79
C ARG A 37 -20.87 25.74 -41.39
N PRO A 38 -21.26 26.47 -40.31
CA PRO A 38 -20.71 26.23 -38.98
C PRO A 38 -21.32 24.96 -38.36
N PRO A 39 -20.53 24.04 -37.76
CA PRO A 39 -21.12 22.93 -37.04
C PRO A 39 -21.60 23.42 -35.68
N ARG A 40 -22.89 23.21 -35.39
CA ARG A 40 -23.43 23.25 -34.02
C ARG A 40 -22.55 22.35 -33.16
N SER A 41 -21.88 22.94 -32.17
CA SER A 41 -21.15 22.22 -31.12
C SER A 41 -22.13 21.36 -30.34
N ARG A 42 -22.38 20.14 -30.80
CA ARG A 42 -22.90 19.07 -29.94
C ARG A 42 -21.73 18.65 -29.08
N ARG A 43 -21.59 19.26 -27.89
CA ARG A 43 -20.78 18.69 -26.81
C ARG A 43 -21.25 17.26 -26.63
N SER A 44 -20.43 16.30 -27.07
CA SER A 44 -20.58 14.92 -26.67
C SER A 44 -20.33 14.88 -25.17
N ARG A 45 -21.41 14.91 -24.38
CA ARG A 45 -21.34 14.58 -22.97
C ARG A 45 -20.94 13.11 -22.92
N LYS A 46 -19.65 12.83 -22.67
CA LYS A 46 -19.21 11.51 -22.28
C LYS A 46 -19.94 11.18 -20.97
N SER A 47 -21.04 10.44 -21.09
CA SER A 47 -21.79 9.96 -19.94
C SER A 47 -20.93 8.88 -19.28
N LEU A 48 -20.36 9.19 -18.12
CA LEU A 48 -19.76 8.19 -17.26
C LEU A 48 -20.90 7.36 -16.66
N THR A 49 -21.22 6.24 -17.29
CA THR A 49 -22.18 5.28 -16.73
C THR A 49 -21.47 4.47 -15.66
N VAL A 50 -21.76 4.77 -14.39
CA VAL A 50 -21.31 3.96 -13.26
C VAL A 50 -22.14 2.68 -13.25
N LYS A 51 -21.58 1.57 -13.75
CA LYS A 51 -22.21 0.25 -13.65
C LYS A 51 -22.08 -0.26 -12.21
N ASN A 52 -23.19 -0.70 -11.64
CA ASN A 52 -23.20 -1.32 -10.32
C ASN A 52 -22.75 -2.79 -10.44
N ILE A 53 -21.53 -3.10 -9.97
CA ILE A 53 -20.91 -4.44 -9.99
C ILE A 53 -21.57 -5.44 -9.01
N ALA A 54 -22.59 -5.03 -8.25
CA ALA A 54 -23.28 -5.92 -7.32
C ALA A 54 -24.08 -7.04 -8.00
N SER A 55 -24.36 -6.97 -9.31
CA SER A 55 -25.26 -7.90 -9.99
C SER A 55 -24.64 -9.24 -10.41
N ASP A 56 -23.31 -9.39 -10.41
CA ASP A 56 -22.64 -10.59 -10.96
C ASP A 56 -22.24 -11.65 -9.92
N GLN A 57 -22.60 -11.48 -8.64
CA GLN A 57 -22.37 -12.53 -7.65
C GLN A 57 -23.45 -13.62 -7.72
N LYS A 58 -23.40 -14.45 -8.78
CA LYS A 58 -23.88 -15.82 -8.73
C LYS A 58 -22.65 -16.74 -8.74
N ARG A 59 -22.02 -16.91 -7.58
CA ARG A 59 -21.13 -18.04 -7.32
C ARG A 59 -21.72 -18.82 -6.15
N SER A 60 -21.86 -20.12 -6.37
CA SER A 60 -22.45 -21.09 -5.46
C SER A 60 -21.80 -21.02 -4.08
N LEU A 61 -22.63 -20.76 -3.07
CA LEU A 61 -22.39 -21.13 -1.69
C LEU A 61 -22.19 -22.64 -1.61
N ASN A 62 -20.94 -23.08 -1.77
CA ASN A 62 -20.43 -24.33 -1.24
C ASN A 62 -19.08 -23.95 -0.65
N ASP A 63 -19.10 -23.52 0.60
CA ASP A 63 -18.08 -23.77 1.59
C ASP A 63 -18.61 -23.14 2.89
N SER A 64 -19.16 -24.01 3.73
CA SER A 64 -19.30 -23.73 5.14
C SER A 64 -17.94 -23.22 5.65
N PRO A 65 -17.86 -22.09 6.36
CA PRO A 65 -16.66 -21.82 7.12
C PRO A 65 -16.67 -22.87 8.24
N SER A 66 -15.99 -23.99 8.02
CA SER A 66 -15.44 -24.76 9.12
C SER A 66 -14.68 -23.77 9.98
N GLU A 67 -15.22 -23.51 11.17
CA GLU A 67 -14.59 -22.75 12.24
C GLU A 67 -13.37 -23.51 12.77
N GLU A 68 -12.40 -23.80 11.91
CA GLU A 68 -11.13 -24.41 12.31
C GLU A 68 -10.03 -23.82 11.43
N GLY A 69 -9.21 -22.93 12.03
CA GLY A 69 -7.82 -22.80 11.58
C GLY A 69 -7.24 -21.43 11.26
N VAL A 70 -7.85 -20.28 11.59
CA VAL A 70 -7.09 -18.98 11.60
C VAL A 70 -7.53 -18.08 12.77
N ILE A 71 -7.84 -18.68 13.92
CA ILE A 71 -7.69 -18.00 15.22
C ILE A 71 -6.38 -18.50 15.83
N GLY A 72 -5.33 -18.50 15.02
CA GLY A 72 -3.97 -18.82 15.43
C GLY A 72 -3.25 -17.51 15.69
N ASN A 73 -3.20 -17.10 16.96
CA ASN A 73 -2.21 -16.16 17.48
C ASN A 73 -2.30 -14.69 17.01
N ARG A 74 -3.50 -14.07 17.06
CA ARG A 74 -3.60 -12.59 16.96
C ARG A 74 -2.86 -11.87 18.10
N ASP A 75 -2.69 -12.54 19.25
CA ASP A 75 -2.01 -11.98 20.42
C ASP A 75 -0.47 -12.01 20.34
N SER A 76 0.14 -12.82 19.46
CA SER A 76 1.60 -12.92 19.39
C SER A 76 2.28 -11.74 18.68
N PHE A 77 1.52 -10.84 18.07
CA PHE A 77 2.05 -9.73 17.28
C PHE A 77 1.91 -8.38 17.97
N ARG A 78 1.64 -8.34 19.28
CA ARG A 78 1.75 -7.11 20.06
C ARG A 78 3.22 -6.95 20.48
N PRO A 79 3.99 -6.05 19.86
CA PRO A 79 5.40 -5.90 20.22
C PRO A 79 5.53 -5.32 21.62
N ASP A 80 6.32 -5.98 22.45
CA ASP A 80 6.76 -5.46 23.73
C ASP A 80 7.64 -4.22 23.54
N SER A 81 7.73 -3.37 24.55
CA SER A 81 8.56 -2.17 24.48
C SER A 81 10.04 -2.47 24.19
N ALA A 82 10.56 -3.61 24.67
CA ALA A 82 11.92 -4.06 24.35
C ALA A 82 12.12 -4.40 22.86
N SER A 83 11.14 -5.07 22.25
CA SER A 83 11.16 -5.39 20.81
C SER A 83 11.09 -4.12 19.96
N VAL A 84 10.27 -3.15 20.39
CA VAL A 84 10.19 -1.83 19.74
C VAL A 84 11.53 -1.09 19.81
N VAL A 85 12.20 -1.09 20.97
CA VAL A 85 13.55 -0.49 21.10
C VAL A 85 14.53 -1.10 20.09
N SER A 86 14.57 -2.44 20.00
CA SER A 86 15.43 -3.14 19.06
C SER A 86 15.11 -2.80 17.61
N SER A 87 13.84 -2.68 17.25
CA SER A 87 13.40 -2.27 15.91
C SER A 87 13.79 -0.82 15.59
N ILE A 88 13.59 0.12 16.51
CA ILE A 88 14.03 1.52 16.34
C ILE A 88 15.55 1.58 16.17
N LYS A 89 16.30 0.85 16.99
CA LYS A 89 17.77 0.78 16.89
C LYS A 89 18.20 0.19 15.54
N TYR A 90 17.56 -0.89 15.10
CA TYR A 90 17.82 -1.48 13.79
C TYR A 90 17.64 -0.44 12.66
N HIS A 91 16.52 0.28 12.63
CA HIS A 91 16.29 1.29 11.58
C HIS A 91 17.23 2.49 11.69
N ALA A 92 17.68 2.84 12.89
CA ALA A 92 18.69 3.88 13.09
C ALA A 92 20.06 3.50 12.53
N GLU A 93 20.39 2.20 12.48
CA GLU A 93 21.68 1.66 12.01
C GLU A 93 21.65 1.23 10.53
N PHE A 94 20.59 0.52 10.11
CA PHE A 94 20.50 -0.16 8.82
C PHE A 94 19.65 0.56 7.78
N THR A 95 18.84 1.54 8.20
CA THR A 95 18.12 2.46 7.30
C THR A 95 18.59 3.90 7.55
N PRO A 96 19.89 4.20 7.45
CA PRO A 96 20.40 5.50 7.86
C PRO A 96 19.99 6.58 6.86
N SER A 97 19.24 7.56 7.36
CA SER A 97 19.05 8.85 6.69
C SER A 97 20.08 9.89 7.13
N PHE A 98 20.89 9.57 8.15
CA PHE A 98 21.83 10.47 8.83
C PHE A 98 23.16 9.75 9.14
N SER A 99 24.17 10.51 9.56
CA SER A 99 25.45 9.95 10.01
C SER A 99 25.27 8.99 11.21
N PRO A 100 26.14 7.98 11.34
CA PRO A 100 26.03 6.97 12.40
C PRO A 100 26.35 7.52 13.79
N GLU A 101 27.12 8.61 13.88
CA GLU A 101 27.76 9.07 15.12
C GLU A 101 26.80 9.61 16.19
N GLN A 102 25.64 10.14 15.79
CA GLN A 102 24.70 10.77 16.72
C GLN A 102 23.27 10.24 16.57
N PHE A 103 22.58 10.09 17.70
CA PHE A 103 21.15 9.74 17.78
C PHE A 103 20.34 10.96 18.23
N GLU A 104 20.16 11.90 17.31
CA GLU A 104 19.41 13.13 17.53
C GLU A 104 17.91 12.97 17.25
N LEU A 105 17.10 13.96 17.63
CA LEU A 105 15.64 13.99 17.42
C LEU A 105 15.20 13.70 15.97
N PRO A 106 15.81 14.28 14.92
CA PRO A 106 15.45 13.95 13.53
C PRO A 106 15.68 12.48 13.20
N LYS A 107 16.85 11.93 13.57
CA LYS A 107 17.17 10.53 13.34
C LYS A 107 16.24 9.60 14.10
N ALA A 108 15.93 9.93 15.35
CA ALA A 108 14.98 9.18 16.17
C ALA A 108 13.57 9.18 15.57
N PHE A 109 13.13 10.32 15.01
CA PHE A 109 11.86 10.40 14.30
C PHE A 109 11.80 9.44 13.11
N HIS A 110 12.80 9.49 12.22
CA HIS A 110 12.84 8.61 11.05
C HIS A 110 12.91 7.13 11.45
N ALA A 111 13.78 6.78 12.40
CA ALA A 111 13.90 5.41 12.90
C ALA A 111 12.59 4.89 13.53
N THR A 112 11.89 5.74 14.27
CA THR A 112 10.58 5.40 14.86
C THR A 112 9.51 5.26 13.78
N ALA A 113 9.50 6.15 12.79
CA ALA A 113 8.54 6.10 11.69
C ALA A 113 8.69 4.83 10.84
N GLU A 114 9.91 4.41 10.54
CA GLU A 114 10.17 3.16 9.82
C GLU A 114 9.75 1.94 10.66
N SER A 115 10.03 1.94 11.96
CA SER A 115 9.56 0.87 12.87
C SER A 115 8.03 0.73 12.88
N VAL A 116 7.30 1.86 12.91
CA VAL A 116 5.82 1.87 12.82
C VAL A 116 5.35 1.41 11.44
N ARG A 117 6.06 1.82 10.39
CA ARG A 117 5.75 1.46 9.01
C ARG A 117 5.81 -0.04 8.78
N ASP A 118 6.77 -0.74 9.38
CA ASP A 118 6.85 -2.21 9.27
C ASP A 118 5.55 -2.89 9.73
N MET A 119 4.97 -2.43 10.85
CA MET A 119 3.72 -2.97 11.37
C MET A 119 2.54 -2.67 10.43
N LEU A 120 2.51 -1.48 9.83
CA LEU A 120 1.50 -1.12 8.85
C LEU A 120 1.62 -1.96 7.56
N ILE A 121 2.84 -2.25 7.10
CA ILE A 121 3.08 -3.07 5.92
C ILE A 121 2.53 -4.49 6.11
N ILE A 122 2.74 -5.10 7.27
CA ILE A 122 2.21 -6.44 7.59
C ILE A 122 0.67 -6.44 7.47
N ASN A 123 0.01 -5.46 8.08
CA ASN A 123 -1.45 -5.34 8.05
C ASN A 123 -1.97 -4.99 6.65
N TRP A 124 -1.24 -4.16 5.90
CA TRP A 124 -1.59 -3.76 4.54
C TRP A 124 -1.54 -4.95 3.58
N ASN A 125 -0.47 -5.75 3.64
CA ASN A 125 -0.33 -6.97 2.83
C ASN A 125 -1.46 -7.96 3.11
N ALA A 126 -1.78 -8.20 4.39
CA ALA A 126 -2.88 -9.09 4.76
C ALA A 126 -4.23 -8.60 4.22
N THR A 127 -4.47 -7.28 4.25
CA THR A 127 -5.72 -6.69 3.71
C THR A 127 -5.76 -6.78 2.19
N TYR A 128 -4.63 -6.53 1.52
CA TYR A 128 -4.50 -6.59 0.08
C TYR A 128 -4.78 -8.01 -0.44
N ASP A 129 -4.14 -9.01 0.14
CA ASP A 129 -4.34 -10.43 -0.19
C ASP A 129 -5.79 -10.87 -0.01
N TYR A 130 -6.45 -10.38 1.05
CA TYR A 130 -7.86 -10.66 1.31
C TYR A 130 -8.77 -10.06 0.23
N TYR A 131 -8.52 -8.83 -0.21
CA TYR A 131 -9.29 -8.17 -1.26
C TYR A 131 -9.11 -8.84 -2.63
N GLU A 132 -7.91 -9.30 -2.97
CA GLU A 132 -7.69 -10.06 -4.20
C GLU A 132 -8.41 -11.42 -4.18
N LYS A 133 -8.30 -12.17 -3.08
CA LYS A 133 -8.94 -13.51 -2.95
C LYS A 133 -10.46 -13.45 -2.99
N MET A 134 -11.05 -12.50 -2.28
CA MET A 134 -12.51 -12.37 -2.18
C MET A 134 -13.14 -11.63 -3.37
N ASN A 135 -12.33 -10.97 -4.21
CA ASN A 135 -12.77 -10.14 -5.35
C ASN A 135 -13.97 -9.24 -4.99
N VAL A 136 -13.84 -8.54 -3.87
CA VAL A 136 -14.90 -7.66 -3.35
C VAL A 136 -15.01 -6.39 -4.20
N LYS A 137 -16.21 -5.80 -4.25
CA LYS A 137 -16.40 -4.50 -4.91
C LYS A 137 -15.62 -3.42 -4.16
N GLN A 138 -14.68 -2.76 -4.84
CA GLN A 138 -13.86 -1.69 -4.27
C GLN A 138 -14.48 -0.31 -4.58
N ALA A 139 -14.49 0.58 -3.60
CA ALA A 139 -14.87 1.97 -3.78
C ALA A 139 -13.61 2.83 -3.97
N TYR A 140 -13.55 3.57 -5.08
CA TYR A 140 -12.44 4.46 -5.37
C TYR A 140 -12.85 5.91 -5.10
N TYR A 141 -12.22 6.51 -4.09
CA TYR A 141 -12.37 7.93 -3.82
C TYR A 141 -11.35 8.71 -4.65
N LEU A 142 -11.83 9.65 -5.47
CA LEU A 142 -10.99 10.51 -6.29
C LEU A 142 -11.22 11.96 -5.87
N SER A 143 -10.17 12.61 -5.39
CA SER A 143 -10.17 14.00 -4.95
C SER A 143 -8.98 14.72 -5.57
N MET A 144 -9.14 16.03 -5.77
CA MET A 144 -8.01 16.91 -6.15
C MET A 144 -7.05 17.12 -4.98
N GLU A 145 -7.54 16.98 -3.75
CA GLU A 145 -6.80 17.32 -2.54
C GLU A 145 -6.96 16.24 -1.47
N TYR A 146 -5.87 16.01 -0.72
CA TYR A 146 -5.82 15.13 0.44
C TYR A 146 -4.97 15.80 1.54
N LEU A 147 -5.61 16.15 2.66
CA LEU A 147 -4.94 16.72 3.83
C LEU A 147 -4.67 15.63 4.87
N GLN A 148 -3.61 14.85 4.67
CA GLN A 148 -3.26 13.74 5.56
C GLN A 148 -2.80 14.19 6.96
N GLY A 149 -2.14 15.35 7.05
CA GLY A 149 -1.55 15.85 8.30
C GLY A 149 -0.42 14.97 8.83
N ARG A 150 -0.21 14.99 10.16
CA ARG A 150 0.83 14.20 10.83
C ARG A 150 0.37 12.75 11.02
N ALA A 151 1.07 11.81 10.39
CA ALA A 151 0.67 10.41 10.38
C ALA A 151 1.17 9.57 11.58
N LEU A 152 2.33 9.91 12.18
CA LEU A 152 3.01 9.05 13.14
C LEU A 152 2.15 8.72 14.37
N LEU A 153 1.67 9.74 15.08
CA LEU A 153 0.84 9.54 16.28
C LEU A 153 -0.49 8.87 15.95
N ASN A 154 -1.09 9.22 14.81
CA ASN A 154 -2.33 8.61 14.34
C ASN A 154 -2.14 7.11 14.06
N ALA A 155 -1.04 6.74 13.41
CA ALA A 155 -0.70 5.35 13.14
C ALA A 155 -0.44 4.55 14.42
N ILE A 156 0.39 5.08 15.33
CA ILE A 156 0.68 4.44 16.62
C ILE A 156 -0.60 4.26 17.46
N GLY A 157 -1.49 5.27 17.46
CA GLY A 157 -2.78 5.23 18.12
C GLY A 157 -3.71 4.16 17.54
N ASN A 158 -3.86 4.13 16.21
CA ASN A 158 -4.70 3.16 15.50
C ASN A 158 -4.22 1.72 15.65
N LEU A 159 -2.90 1.51 15.81
CA LEU A 159 -2.32 0.20 16.10
C LEU A 159 -2.46 -0.21 17.57
N GLY A 160 -2.89 0.69 18.47
CA GLY A 160 -2.96 0.43 19.91
C GLY A 160 -1.59 0.29 20.59
N LEU A 161 -0.52 0.83 19.97
CA LEU A 161 0.87 0.68 20.43
C LEU A 161 1.44 1.92 21.12
N SER A 162 0.59 2.90 21.45
CA SER A 162 1.01 4.17 22.08
C SER A 162 1.84 3.96 23.34
N GLY A 163 1.42 3.06 24.24
CA GLY A 163 2.18 2.76 25.45
C GLY A 163 3.54 2.10 25.18
N ALA A 164 3.61 1.17 24.23
CA ALA A 164 4.84 0.45 23.90
C ALA A 164 5.90 1.38 23.30
N TYR A 165 5.49 2.26 22.36
CA TYR A 165 6.39 3.24 21.74
C TYR A 165 6.80 4.35 22.70
N ALA A 166 5.90 4.82 23.57
CA ALA A 166 6.24 5.80 24.59
C ALA A 166 7.28 5.24 25.58
N GLU A 167 7.11 3.99 26.01
CA GLU A 167 8.06 3.34 26.90
C GLU A 167 9.40 3.05 26.22
N ALA A 168 9.37 2.61 24.96
CA ALA A 168 10.57 2.33 24.17
C ALA A 168 11.43 3.58 23.96
N LEU A 169 10.81 4.69 23.55
CA LEU A 169 11.53 5.95 23.38
C LEU A 169 12.07 6.49 24.70
N ARG A 170 11.31 6.33 25.80
CA ARG A 170 11.80 6.69 27.14
C ARG A 170 13.04 5.90 27.54
N LYS A 171 13.13 4.61 27.19
CA LYS A 171 14.35 3.78 27.39
C LYS A 171 15.54 4.26 26.57
N LEU A 172 15.30 4.90 25.42
CA LEU A 172 16.30 5.55 24.57
C LEU A 172 16.62 6.99 25.01
N GLY A 173 15.99 7.49 26.08
CA GLY A 173 16.21 8.85 26.59
C GLY A 173 15.43 9.95 25.85
N LEU A 174 14.42 9.59 25.07
CA LEU A 174 13.60 10.51 24.28
C LEU A 174 12.12 10.46 24.67
N ASN A 175 11.39 11.55 24.44
CA ASN A 175 9.94 11.57 24.60
C ASN A 175 9.26 11.41 23.25
N LEU A 176 8.19 10.58 23.20
CA LEU A 176 7.40 10.37 21.99
C LEU A 176 6.83 11.67 21.41
N GLU A 177 6.41 12.60 22.28
CA GLU A 177 5.86 13.89 21.87
C GLU A 177 6.90 14.81 21.21
N ASP A 178 8.13 14.83 21.73
CA ASP A 178 9.24 15.61 21.17
C ASP A 178 9.61 15.06 19.79
N VAL A 179 9.68 13.72 19.66
CA VAL A 179 9.94 13.03 18.40
C VAL A 179 8.83 13.30 17.38
N ALA A 180 7.56 13.26 17.79
CA ALA A 180 6.43 13.54 16.91
C ALA A 180 6.33 15.02 16.48
N ARG A 181 6.86 15.95 17.29
CA ARG A 181 6.91 17.38 16.97
C ARG A 181 7.93 17.73 15.89
N GLN A 182 8.95 16.89 15.68
CA GLN A 182 9.98 17.10 14.66
C GLN A 182 9.42 17.19 13.23
N VAL A 183 8.22 16.65 12.98
CA VAL A 183 7.50 16.83 11.71
C VAL A 183 6.86 18.21 11.68
N GLY A 184 7.63 19.20 11.24
CA GLY A 184 7.19 20.57 10.95
C GLY A 184 7.46 20.90 9.49
#